data_AF-B3SC72-F1
#
_entry.id   AF-B3SC72-F1
#
_cell.length_a   1.000
_cell.length_b   1.000
_cell.length_c   1.000
_cell.angle_alpha   90.00
_cell.angle_beta   90.00
_cell.angle_gamma   90.00
#
_symmetry.space_group_name_H-M   'P 1'
#
loop_
_entity.id
_entity.type
_entity.pdbx_description
1 polymer ?
#
loop_
_entity_poly.entity_id
_entity_poly.type
_entity_poly.pdbx_seq_one_letter_code
_entity_poly.pdbx_strand_id
1 'polypeptide(L)'
;MEEYAREPCPYRIIDDCGGAFSMGCIGGGVFSLVKGYRNSPPGKRLVGSITAIKTRAPVLGGNFAVWGGLFSTFDCCLIKLRNKEDPWNSIGSGALTGAVLAARGGLSSSLRSAAVGGILLALIEGVGIAITRMTAEQFKPGWTTVS
;
A
#
# COMPACT_ATOMS: atom_id res chain seq x y z
N MET A 1 -13.41 -1.43 -21.24
CA MET A 1 -12.03 -1.36 -21.75
C MET A 1 -11.07 -1.12 -20.57
N GLU A 2 -11.23 -1.88 -19.47
CA GLU A 2 -10.42 -1.80 -18.24
C GLU A 2 -9.44 -2.99 -18.11
N GLU A 3 -9.32 -3.81 -19.16
CA GLU A 3 -8.43 -4.98 -19.19
C GLU A 3 -6.99 -4.62 -19.63
N TYR A 4 -6.73 -3.33 -19.92
CA TYR A 4 -5.42 -2.81 -20.34
C TYR A 4 -4.81 -1.80 -19.34
N ALA A 5 -5.50 -1.48 -18.24
CA ALA A 5 -4.98 -0.55 -17.23
C ALA A 5 -4.08 -1.22 -16.18
N ARG A 6 -4.01 -2.56 -16.16
CA ARG A 6 -3.23 -3.32 -15.19
C ARG A 6 -2.08 -4.03 -15.91
N GLU A 7 -0.86 -3.69 -15.53
CA GLU A 7 0.33 -4.27 -16.13
C GLU A 7 0.41 -5.78 -15.84
N PRO A 8 0.80 -6.62 -16.80
CA PRO A 8 0.87 -8.07 -16.60
C PRO A 8 1.93 -8.41 -15.54
N CYS A 9 1.65 -9.42 -14.71
CA CYS A 9 2.66 -10.02 -13.85
C CYS A 9 3.78 -10.60 -14.75
N PRO A 10 5.08 -10.31 -14.51
CA PRO A 10 5.66 -9.78 -13.28
C PRO A 10 5.95 -8.27 -13.26
N TYR A 11 5.68 -7.53 -14.34
CA TYR A 11 6.07 -6.13 -14.46
C TYR A 11 5.43 -5.25 -13.37
N ARG A 12 4.17 -5.54 -13.03
CA ARG A 12 3.46 -4.93 -11.90
C ARG A 12 4.19 -5.05 -10.55
N ILE A 13 4.93 -6.14 -10.30
CA ILE A 13 5.68 -6.31 -9.05
C ILE A 13 6.80 -5.26 -8.99
N ILE A 14 7.47 -5.03 -10.12
CA ILE A 14 8.57 -4.06 -10.21
C ILE A 14 8.03 -2.63 -10.08
N ASP A 15 6.92 -2.33 -10.74
CA ASP A 15 6.27 -1.02 -10.65
C ASP A 15 5.78 -0.74 -9.22
N ASP A 16 5.08 -1.69 -8.59
CA ASP A 16 4.61 -1.55 -7.20
C ASP A 16 5.78 -1.44 -6.20
N CYS A 17 6.89 -2.18 -6.41
CA CYS A 17 8.11 -2.02 -5.61
C CYS A 17 8.70 -0.61 -5.73
N GLY A 18 8.86 -0.11 -6.96
CA GLY A 18 9.48 1.18 -7.25
C GLY A 18 8.62 2.36 -6.82
N GLY A 19 7.31 2.27 -7.07
CA GLY A 19 6.31 3.23 -6.61
C GLY A 19 6.28 3.29 -5.09
N ALA A 20 6.23 2.16 -4.40
CA ALA A 20 6.24 2.11 -2.94
C ALA A 20 7.57 2.63 -2.35
N PHE A 21 8.71 2.31 -2.97
CA PHE A 21 10.01 2.87 -2.58
C PHE A 21 10.03 4.40 -2.66
N SER A 22 9.53 4.94 -3.77
CA SER A 22 9.49 6.38 -4.03
C SER A 22 8.57 7.08 -3.03
N MET A 23 7.36 6.54 -2.81
CA MET A 23 6.44 7.03 -1.78
C MET A 23 7.08 7.02 -0.39
N GLY A 24 7.77 5.94 -0.02
CA GLY A 24 8.45 5.82 1.26
C GLY A 24 9.65 6.76 1.42
N CYS A 25 10.41 7.01 0.36
CA CYS A 25 11.51 7.98 0.36
C CYS A 25 11.01 9.42 0.49
N ILE A 26 9.96 9.79 -0.24
CA ILE A 26 9.37 11.13 -0.19
C ILE A 26 8.73 11.36 1.18
N GLY A 27 7.83 10.48 1.61
CA GLY A 27 7.16 10.59 2.90
C GLY A 27 8.12 10.50 4.08
N GLY A 28 9.08 9.58 4.01
CA GLY A 28 10.14 9.42 5.02
C GLY A 28 11.10 10.60 5.06
N GLY A 29 11.40 11.20 3.93
CA GLY A 29 12.19 12.42 3.82
C GLY A 29 11.50 13.60 4.49
N VAL A 30 10.23 13.86 4.17
CA VAL A 30 9.44 14.94 4.78
C VAL A 30 9.31 14.73 6.29
N PHE A 31 8.96 13.52 6.73
CA PHE A 31 8.83 13.23 8.16
C PHE A 31 10.16 13.36 8.90
N SER A 32 11.26 12.88 8.31
CA SER A 32 12.60 12.98 8.90
C SER A 32 13.16 14.39 8.88
N LEU A 33 12.76 15.23 7.93
CA LEU A 33 13.07 16.66 7.90
C LEU A 33 12.46 17.35 9.13
N VAL A 34 11.14 17.18 9.32
CA VAL A 34 10.39 17.80 10.43
C VAL A 34 10.89 17.28 11.78
N LYS A 35 11.02 15.96 11.91
CA LYS A 35 11.50 15.33 13.15
C LYS A 35 12.95 15.68 13.44
N GLY A 36 13.80 15.72 12.41
CA GLY A 36 15.19 16.14 12.50
C GLY A 36 15.32 17.60 12.94
N TYR A 37 14.44 18.49 12.46
CA TYR A 37 14.46 19.90 12.82
C TYR A 37 14.05 20.11 14.28
N ARG A 38 13.01 19.39 14.73
CA ARG A 38 12.48 19.47 16.10
C ARG A 38 13.40 18.83 17.15
N ASN A 39 14.12 17.76 16.79
CA ASN A 39 14.93 16.97 17.73
C ASN A 39 16.43 17.37 17.74
N SER A 40 16.87 18.26 16.84
CA SER A 40 18.27 18.68 16.77
C SER A 40 18.58 19.87 17.68
N PRO A 41 19.80 19.92 18.26
CA PRO A 41 20.22 21.03 19.10
C PRO A 41 20.22 22.36 18.34
N PRO A 42 19.97 23.49 19.03
CA PRO A 42 19.99 24.82 18.42
C PRO A 42 21.36 25.08 17.77
N GLY A 43 21.35 25.63 16.55
CA GLY A 43 22.55 25.88 15.73
C GLY A 43 22.96 24.75 14.77
N LYS A 44 22.50 23.50 14.98
CA LYS A 44 22.77 22.37 14.06
C LYS A 44 21.51 21.76 13.46
N ARG A 45 20.38 22.47 13.49
CA ARG A 45 19.07 21.96 13.05
C ARG A 45 19.05 21.52 11.58
N LEU A 46 19.60 22.33 10.68
CA LEU A 46 19.65 21.98 9.26
C LEU A 46 20.54 20.77 8.97
N VAL A 47 21.73 20.73 9.59
CA VAL A 47 22.66 19.60 9.45
C VAL A 47 22.04 18.32 10.03
N GLY A 48 21.41 18.41 11.21
CA GLY A 48 20.71 17.30 11.83
C GLY A 48 19.51 16.81 11.02
N SER A 49 18.74 17.70 10.40
CA SER A 49 17.66 17.35 9.46
C SER A 49 18.17 16.64 8.22
N ILE A 50 19.24 17.14 7.59
CA ILE A 50 19.82 16.51 6.39
C ILE A 50 20.38 15.12 6.72
N THR A 51 21.09 14.98 7.84
CA THR A 51 21.58 13.68 8.31
C THR A 51 20.43 12.73 8.64
N ALA A 52 19.34 13.23 9.24
CA ALA A 52 18.15 12.44 9.51
C ALA A 52 17.47 11.94 8.22
N ILE A 53 17.35 12.79 7.20
CA ILE A 53 16.83 12.38 5.89
C ILE A 53 17.70 11.28 5.29
N LYS A 54 19.02 11.50 5.20
CA LYS A 54 19.94 10.53 4.58
C LYS A 54 19.93 9.17 5.25
N THR A 55 19.75 9.13 6.57
CA THR A 55 19.80 7.88 7.34
C THR A 55 18.45 7.17 7.41
N ARG A 56 17.32 7.88 7.36
CA ARG A 56 15.99 7.30 7.61
C ARG A 56 15.10 7.19 6.38
N ALA A 57 15.20 8.11 5.42
CA ALA A 57 14.39 8.07 4.20
C ALA A 57 14.60 6.78 3.39
N PRO A 58 15.84 6.30 3.11
CA PRO A 58 16.02 5.06 2.35
C PRO A 58 15.60 3.82 3.13
N VAL A 59 15.70 3.82 4.47
CA VAL A 59 15.23 2.71 5.31
C VAL A 59 13.71 2.60 5.24
N LEU A 60 13.01 3.73 5.33
CA LEU A 60 11.55 3.73 5.20
C LEU A 60 11.13 3.36 3.78
N GLY A 61 11.78 3.94 2.76
CA GLY A 61 11.60 3.56 1.35
C GLY A 61 11.76 2.06 1.13
N GLY A 62 12.82 1.47 1.65
CA GLY A 62 13.06 0.01 1.56
C GLY A 62 11.97 -0.82 2.21
N ASN A 63 11.48 -0.42 3.39
CA ASN A 63 10.37 -1.12 4.05
C ASN A 63 9.08 -1.07 3.22
N PHE A 64 8.75 0.08 2.63
CA PHE A 64 7.59 0.20 1.73
C PHE A 64 7.78 -0.59 0.44
N ALA A 65 8.98 -0.60 -0.14
CA ALA A 65 9.30 -1.39 -1.33
C ALA A 65 9.09 -2.90 -1.08
N VAL A 66 9.60 -3.40 0.04
CA VAL A 66 9.43 -4.82 0.42
C VAL A 66 7.95 -5.14 0.64
N TRP A 67 7.21 -4.26 1.32
CA TRP A 67 5.77 -4.46 1.52
C TRP A 67 4.99 -4.47 0.19
N GLY A 68 5.21 -3.49 -0.68
CA GLY A 68 4.57 -3.40 -2.00
C GLY A 68 4.91 -4.59 -2.90
N GLY A 69 6.19 -4.98 -2.94
CA GLY A 69 6.64 -6.14 -3.71
C GLY A 69 6.02 -7.45 -3.26
N LEU A 70 5.99 -7.71 -1.95
CA LEU A 70 5.35 -8.91 -1.40
C LEU A 70 3.85 -8.92 -1.67
N PHE A 71 3.18 -7.79 -1.49
CA PHE A 71 1.75 -7.64 -1.79
C PHE A 71 1.44 -8.03 -3.24
N SER A 72 2.14 -7.43 -4.20
CA SER A 72 1.91 -7.68 -5.63
C SER A 72 2.32 -9.09 -6.05
N THR A 73 3.32 -9.67 -5.40
CA THR A 73 3.72 -11.07 -5.63
C THR A 73 2.61 -12.02 -5.18
N PHE A 74 2.04 -11.84 -3.99
CA PHE A 74 0.93 -12.66 -3.51
C PHE A 74 -0.34 -12.45 -4.34
N ASP A 75 -0.65 -11.22 -4.72
CA ASP A 75 -1.81 -10.90 -5.57
C ASP A 75 -1.68 -11.59 -6.94
N CYS A 76 -0.53 -11.46 -7.62
CA CYS A 76 -0.24 -12.16 -8.86
C CYS A 76 -0.34 -13.69 -8.73
N CYS A 77 0.14 -14.25 -7.61
CA CYS A 77 0.05 -15.68 -7.34
C CYS A 77 -1.41 -16.14 -7.15
N LEU A 78 -2.21 -15.40 -6.37
CA LEU A 78 -3.62 -15.70 -6.12
C LEU A 78 -4.46 -15.61 -7.40
N ILE A 79 -4.22 -14.59 -8.23
CA ILE A 79 -4.87 -14.45 -9.54
C ILE A 79 -4.53 -15.65 -10.43
N LYS A 80 -3.25 -16.07 -10.48
CA LYS A 80 -2.84 -17.22 -11.31
C LYS A 80 -3.44 -18.55 -10.83
N LEU A 81 -3.64 -18.70 -9.52
CA LEU A 81 -4.15 -19.92 -8.92
C LEU A 81 -5.68 -20.02 -9.00
N ARG A 82 -6.38 -18.88 -8.85
CA ARG A 82 -7.86 -18.83 -8.87
C ARG A 82 -8.46 -18.48 -10.24
N ASN A 83 -7.67 -17.92 -11.16
CA ASN A 83 -8.11 -17.37 -12.45
C ASN A 83 -9.34 -16.45 -12.33
N LYS A 84 -9.46 -15.76 -11.19
CA LYS A 84 -10.54 -14.84 -10.86
C LYS A 84 -9.95 -13.62 -10.17
N GLU A 85 -10.44 -12.45 -10.55
CA GLU A 85 -10.05 -11.18 -9.97
C GLU A 85 -11.18 -10.70 -9.04
N ASP A 86 -11.04 -11.02 -7.76
CA ASP A 86 -11.98 -10.63 -6.71
C ASP A 86 -11.29 -9.73 -5.67
N PRO A 87 -12.01 -8.85 -4.96
CA PRO A 87 -11.48 -8.08 -3.82
C PRO A 87 -10.85 -8.96 -2.73
N TRP A 88 -11.23 -10.24 -2.67
CA TRP A 88 -10.63 -11.23 -1.80
C TRP A 88 -9.15 -11.50 -2.09
N ASN A 89 -8.69 -11.28 -3.32
CA ASN A 89 -7.27 -11.42 -3.65
C ASN A 89 -6.45 -10.32 -2.97
N SER A 90 -6.90 -9.06 -3.04
CA SER A 90 -6.29 -7.94 -2.31
C SER A 90 -6.30 -8.16 -0.81
N ILE A 91 -7.43 -8.54 -0.22
CA ILE A 91 -7.53 -8.78 1.24
C ILE A 91 -6.60 -9.91 1.67
N GLY A 92 -6.61 -11.02 0.92
CA GLY A 92 -5.78 -12.18 1.18
C GLY A 92 -4.28 -11.89 1.02
N SER A 93 -3.89 -11.18 -0.03
CA SER A 93 -2.49 -10.80 -0.27
C SER A 93 -1.98 -9.83 0.80
N GLY A 94 -2.78 -8.90 1.30
CA GLY A 94 -2.38 -8.06 2.44
C GLY A 94 -2.23 -8.83 3.75
N ALA A 95 -3.12 -9.78 4.02
CA ALA A 95 -2.99 -10.65 5.18
C ALA A 95 -1.71 -11.52 5.08
N LEU A 96 -1.42 -12.08 3.90
CA LEU A 96 -0.21 -12.86 3.65
C LEU A 96 1.05 -12.01 3.77
N THR A 97 1.08 -10.80 3.19
CA THR A 97 2.20 -9.86 3.34
C THR A 97 2.44 -9.52 4.81
N GLY A 98 1.38 -9.19 5.55
CA GLY A 98 1.48 -8.91 6.99
C GLY A 98 2.00 -10.10 7.79
N ALA A 99 1.51 -11.31 7.48
CA ALA A 99 1.96 -12.54 8.13
C ALA A 99 3.45 -12.80 7.88
N VAL A 100 3.90 -12.68 6.63
CA VAL A 100 5.27 -13.00 6.22
C VAL A 100 6.27 -11.99 6.77
N LEU A 101 5.93 -10.70 6.76
CA LEU A 101 6.81 -9.67 7.30
C LEU A 101 7.02 -9.82 8.82
N ALA A 102 5.99 -10.27 9.54
CA ALA A 102 6.07 -10.49 10.98
C ALA A 102 6.43 -11.94 11.37
N ALA A 103 6.72 -12.82 10.40
CA ALA A 103 7.00 -14.24 10.65
C ALA A 103 8.18 -14.43 11.62
N ARG A 104 9.20 -13.55 11.53
CA ARG A 104 10.38 -13.57 12.42
C ARG A 104 10.06 -13.23 13.88
N GLY A 105 8.92 -12.58 14.14
CA GLY A 105 8.45 -12.23 15.48
C GLY A 105 7.65 -13.33 16.17
N GLY A 106 7.57 -14.53 15.58
CA GLY A 106 6.80 -15.66 16.09
C GLY A 106 5.33 -15.64 15.63
N LEU A 107 4.62 -16.74 15.90
CA LEU A 107 3.28 -17.00 15.38
C LEU A 107 2.26 -15.92 15.80
N SER A 108 2.30 -15.50 17.07
CA SER A 108 1.38 -14.48 17.59
C SER A 108 1.58 -13.11 16.93
N SER A 109 2.83 -12.72 16.65
CA SER A 109 3.15 -11.46 15.95
C SER A 109 2.71 -11.52 14.48
N SER A 110 2.95 -12.67 13.83
CA SER A 110 2.54 -12.95 12.46
C SER A 110 1.02 -12.88 12.30
N LEU A 111 0.26 -13.54 13.18
CA LEU A 111 -1.21 -13.54 13.11
C LEU A 111 -1.79 -12.14 13.35
N ARG A 112 -1.26 -11.40 14.33
CA ARG A 112 -1.69 -10.01 14.57
C ARG A 112 -1.42 -9.12 13.37
N SER A 113 -0.26 -9.26 12.74
CA SER A 113 0.11 -8.47 11.57
C SER A 113 -0.71 -8.85 10.34
N ALA A 114 -1.02 -10.14 10.17
CA ALA A 114 -1.93 -10.63 9.15
C ALA A 114 -3.35 -10.04 9.31
N ALA A 115 -3.87 -10.03 10.54
CA ALA A 115 -5.17 -9.44 10.84
C ALA A 115 -5.20 -7.93 10.52
N VAL A 116 -4.18 -7.19 10.93
CA VAL A 116 -4.07 -5.76 10.60
C VAL A 116 -4.01 -5.54 9.09
N GLY A 117 -3.17 -6.30 8.37
CA GLY A 117 -3.04 -6.20 6.91
C GLY A 117 -4.34 -6.52 6.17
N GLY A 118 -5.03 -7.59 6.57
CA GLY A 118 -6.31 -8.00 6.00
C GLY A 118 -7.42 -6.99 6.26
N ILE A 119 -7.54 -6.46 7.49
CA ILE A 119 -8.54 -5.44 7.83
C ILE A 119 -8.30 -4.15 7.04
N LEU A 120 -7.05 -3.69 6.94
CA LEU A 120 -6.72 -2.45 6.22
C LEU A 120 -7.13 -2.52 4.76
N LEU A 121 -6.81 -3.61 4.07
CA LEU A 121 -7.18 -3.77 2.67
C LEU A 121 -8.66 -4.07 2.47
N ALA A 122 -9.32 -4.75 3.42
CA ALA A 122 -10.77 -4.90 3.38
C ALA A 122 -11.48 -3.54 3.44
N LEU A 123 -10.95 -2.60 4.23
CA LEU A 123 -11.45 -1.23 4.27
C LEU A 123 -11.16 -0.48 2.97
N ILE A 124 -9.96 -0.61 2.40
CA ILE A 124 -9.59 0.08 1.15
C ILE A 124 -10.47 -0.40 -0.01
N GLU A 125 -10.61 -1.71 -0.20
CA GLU A 125 -11.48 -2.31 -1.22
C GLU A 125 -12.96 -1.99 -0.95
N GLY A 126 -13.39 -2.03 0.31
CA GLY A 126 -14.76 -1.68 0.70
C GLY A 126 -15.12 -0.22 0.37
N VAL A 127 -14.21 0.72 0.64
CA VAL A 127 -14.36 2.13 0.25
C VAL A 127 -14.33 2.29 -1.27
N GLY A 128 -13.46 1.56 -1.97
CA GLY A 128 -13.44 1.54 -3.44
C GLY A 128 -14.78 1.14 -4.04
N ILE A 129 -15.37 0.05 -3.54
CA ILE A 129 -16.70 -0.41 -3.97
C ILE A 129 -17.77 0.65 -3.66
N ALA A 130 -17.73 1.28 -2.48
CA ALA A 130 -18.68 2.31 -2.09
C ALA A 130 -18.62 3.54 -3.01
N ILE A 131 -17.41 4.04 -3.30
CA ILE A 131 -17.21 5.18 -4.21
C ILE A 131 -17.73 4.84 -5.61
N THR A 132 -17.38 3.66 -6.15
CA THR A 132 -17.83 3.21 -7.47
C THR A 132 -19.35 3.11 -7.54
N ARG A 133 -20.02 2.67 -6.46
CA ARG A 133 -21.48 2.65 -6.38
C ARG A 133 -22.07 4.06 -6.38
N MET A 134 -21.52 4.97 -5.59
CA MET A 134 -21.99 6.36 -5.53
C MET A 134 -21.85 7.08 -6.87
N THR A 135 -20.71 6.93 -7.55
CA THR A 135 -20.52 7.53 -8.89
C THR A 135 -21.42 6.88 -9.92
N ALA A 136 -21.63 5.56 -9.88
CA ALA A 136 -22.57 4.88 -10.79
C ALA A 136 -24.02 5.38 -10.61
N GLU A 137 -24.45 5.73 -9.38
CA GLU A 137 -25.77 6.31 -9.15
C GLU A 137 -25.92 7.72 -9.72
N GLN A 138 -24.84 8.50 -9.85
CA GLN A 138 -24.87 9.82 -10.50
C GLN A 138 -25.16 9.73 -12.01
N PHE A 139 -24.94 8.58 -12.64
CA PHE A 139 -25.16 8.36 -14.08
C PHE A 139 -26.48 7.64 -14.41
N LYS A 140 -27.36 7.37 -13.43
CA LYS A 140 -28.72 6.87 -13.73
C LYS A 140 -29.52 7.95 -14.48
N PRO A 141 -29.92 7.74 -15.75
CA PRO A 141 -30.74 8.72 -16.45
C PRO A 141 -32.13 8.77 -15.80
N GLY A 142 -32.54 9.96 -15.36
CA GLY A 142 -33.80 10.21 -14.67
C GLY A 142 -35.03 10.14 -15.57
N TRP A 143 -35.39 8.96 -16.07
CA TRP A 143 -36.64 8.72 -16.79
C TRP A 143 -37.71 8.06 -15.91
N THR A 144 -38.00 8.62 -14.74
CA THR A 144 -39.11 8.18 -13.88
C THR A 144 -40.26 9.17 -13.74
N THR A 145 -40.39 10.18 -14.60
CA THR A 145 -41.61 11.00 -14.65
C THR A 145 -41.97 11.43 -16.07
N VAL A 146 -42.61 10.54 -16.84
CA VAL A 146 -43.71 10.97 -17.73
C VAL A 146 -44.82 9.93 -17.61
N SER A 147 -45.99 10.44 -17.29
CA SER A 147 -47.27 9.80 -16.97
C SER A 147 -47.77 8.78 -17.98
#